data_AF-A0A8R7Q1V6-F1
#
_entry.id   AF-A0A8R7Q1V6-F1
#
_cell.length_a   1.000
_cell.length_b   1.000
_cell.length_c   1.000
_cell.angle_alpha   90.00
_cell.angle_beta   90.00
_cell.angle_gamma   90.00
#
_symmetry.space_group_name_H-M   'P 1'
#
loop_
_entity.id
_entity.type
_entity.pdbx_description
1 polymer ?
#
loop_
_entity_poly.entity_id
_entity_poly.type
_entity_poly.pdbx_seq_one_letter_code
_entity_poly.pdbx_strand_id
1 'polypeptide(L)'
;MAAAFSSTVGAPASTPTNFLGKKLKKQVTSAVNYHGKSSKANRFTVMAAENIDEKRNTDKWKGLAYDISDDRIGVCKGIFQTDNVSDESVVKIVDTFPGQSIDFFGALRARVYDDEVRKWVTSTGIENIGKKLVNSRDGPVTFEQPKMTVEKLLEYGHMLVQEQDNVKRVQLADTYMSQAALGDANQDAMKTGSFYGKGAQQGTLPVPAGCTDQTAKNFDPTARSDDGSCLYTF
;
A
#
# COMPACT_ATOMS: atom_id res chain seq x y z
N MET A 1 22.37 6.39 50.10
CA MET A 1 21.10 6.49 50.85
C MET A 1 20.20 7.41 50.05
N ALA A 2 19.37 6.85 49.18
CA ALA A 2 17.97 6.50 49.43
C ALA A 2 17.07 7.74 49.45
N ALA A 3 16.32 7.93 48.37
CA ALA A 3 15.05 8.65 48.38
C ALA A 3 14.10 7.93 47.40
N ALA A 4 13.14 7.22 47.98
CA ALA A 4 12.01 6.63 47.29
C ALA A 4 10.90 7.69 47.19
N PHE A 5 10.27 7.81 46.02
CA PHE A 5 8.92 8.36 45.91
C PHE A 5 8.16 7.55 44.85
N SER A 6 7.11 6.89 45.32
CA SER A 6 6.06 6.25 44.55
C SER A 6 5.22 7.32 43.86
N SER A 7 4.89 7.15 42.57
CA SER A 7 3.71 7.81 41.97
C SER A 7 3.29 7.08 40.69
N THR A 8 2.07 6.56 40.77
CA THR A 8 1.27 5.93 39.72
C THR A 8 0.58 7.00 38.86
N VAL A 9 0.68 6.92 37.54
CA VAL A 9 -0.18 7.58 36.55
C VAL A 9 -0.22 6.67 35.32
N GLY A 10 -1.33 6.20 34.75
CA GLY A 10 -2.71 6.69 34.73
C GLY A 10 -3.09 6.87 33.25
N ALA A 11 -3.71 5.84 32.66
CA ALA A 11 -4.10 5.80 31.24
C ALA A 11 -5.14 6.88 30.86
N PRO A 12 -5.16 7.41 29.63
CA PRO A 12 -6.20 8.32 29.19
C PRO A 12 -7.49 7.56 28.85
N ALA A 13 -8.54 7.85 29.60
CA ALA A 13 -9.90 7.35 29.38
C ALA A 13 -10.59 8.12 28.24
N SER A 14 -11.36 7.37 27.45
CA SER A 14 -12.27 7.82 26.41
C SER A 14 -13.42 8.67 26.98
N THR A 15 -13.81 9.69 26.24
CA THR A 15 -14.97 10.56 26.51
C THR A 15 -16.25 9.98 25.90
N PRO A 16 -17.33 9.77 26.66
CA PRO A 16 -18.67 9.62 26.10
C PRO A 16 -19.43 10.95 26.16
N THR A 17 -19.98 11.40 25.04
CA THR A 17 -20.91 12.54 25.00
C THR A 17 -22.34 12.06 25.21
N ASN A 18 -22.95 12.53 26.30
CA ASN A 18 -24.36 12.33 26.61
C ASN A 18 -25.24 13.22 25.70
N PHE A 19 -26.08 12.61 24.86
CA PHE A 19 -27.14 13.31 24.14
C PHE A 19 -28.52 12.95 24.73
N LEU A 20 -29.21 13.98 25.22
CA LEU A 20 -30.44 13.93 26.02
C LEU A 20 -31.68 13.76 25.12
N GLY A 21 -32.48 12.72 25.36
CA GLY A 21 -33.62 12.35 24.50
C GLY A 21 -34.86 13.24 24.60
N LYS A 22 -35.68 13.26 23.53
CA LYS A 22 -37.11 13.60 23.57
C LYS A 22 -37.93 12.75 22.56
N LYS A 23 -38.81 11.92 23.13
CA LYS A 23 -40.12 11.38 22.67
C LYS A 23 -40.32 10.92 21.22
N LEU A 24 -40.47 9.60 21.06
CA LEU A 24 -41.14 8.92 19.95
C LEU A 24 -42.66 9.22 19.93
N LYS A 25 -43.18 9.65 18.78
CA LYS A 25 -44.61 9.64 18.46
C LYS A 25 -44.83 8.71 17.26
N LYS A 26 -45.57 7.63 17.50
CA LYS A 26 -45.97 6.60 16.53
C LYS A 26 -46.95 7.22 15.52
N GLN A 27 -46.56 7.36 14.26
CA GLN A 27 -47.50 7.67 13.17
C GLN A 27 -47.92 6.39 12.47
N VAL A 28 -49.23 6.17 12.47
CA VAL A 28 -49.94 5.07 11.83
C VAL A 28 -49.92 5.31 10.31
N THR A 29 -49.59 4.27 9.55
CA THR A 29 -49.73 4.25 8.10
C THR A 29 -51.20 4.22 7.70
N SER A 30 -51.73 5.35 7.22
CA SER A 30 -53.05 5.38 6.60
C SER A 30 -52.92 5.03 5.12
N ALA A 31 -53.34 3.81 4.77
CA ALA A 31 -53.61 3.42 3.38
C ALA A 31 -54.82 4.21 2.87
N VAL A 32 -54.66 4.93 1.75
CA VAL A 32 -55.78 5.60 1.08
C VAL A 32 -56.04 4.86 -0.24
N ASN A 33 -57.18 4.17 -0.28
CA ASN A 33 -57.76 3.58 -1.48
C ASN A 33 -58.26 4.70 -2.41
N TYR A 34 -57.78 4.72 -3.65
CA TYR A 34 -58.37 5.55 -4.70
C TYR A 34 -59.56 4.82 -5.32
N HIS A 35 -60.76 5.34 -5.06
CA HIS A 35 -61.99 4.96 -5.75
C HIS A 35 -62.18 5.91 -6.94
N GLY A 36 -62.11 5.38 -8.16
CA GLY A 36 -62.27 6.16 -9.38
C GLY A 36 -63.71 6.65 -9.56
N LYS A 37 -63.87 7.87 -10.11
CA LYS A 37 -65.03 8.25 -10.92
C LYS A 37 -64.61 9.19 -12.04
N SER A 38 -64.87 8.72 -13.26
CA SER A 38 -64.90 9.46 -14.51
C SER A 38 -66.04 10.48 -14.51
N SER A 39 -65.80 11.68 -15.06
CA SER A 39 -66.55 12.26 -16.19
C SER A 39 -66.67 13.80 -16.17
N LYS A 40 -66.54 14.34 -17.39
CA LYS A 40 -67.08 15.59 -17.95
C LYS A 40 -66.32 16.92 -17.73
N ALA A 41 -65.52 17.21 -18.75
CA ALA A 41 -65.61 18.37 -19.63
C ALA A 41 -65.50 19.77 -19.00
N ASN A 42 -64.30 20.34 -19.09
CA ASN A 42 -64.09 21.72 -19.54
C ASN A 42 -62.89 21.74 -20.48
N ARG A 43 -63.15 21.93 -21.78
CA ARG A 43 -62.12 22.08 -22.81
C ARG A 43 -61.49 23.47 -22.67
N PHE A 44 -60.37 23.55 -21.98
CA PHE A 44 -59.45 24.68 -22.15
C PHE A 44 -58.55 24.39 -23.36
N THR A 45 -58.77 25.11 -24.45
CA THR A 45 -57.87 25.10 -25.61
C THR A 45 -56.65 25.93 -25.26
N VAL A 46 -55.55 25.28 -24.86
CA VAL A 46 -54.24 25.92 -24.79
C VAL A 46 -53.68 25.93 -26.21
N MET A 47 -53.65 27.10 -26.85
CA MET A 47 -52.88 27.26 -28.08
C MET A 47 -51.40 27.11 -27.72
N ALA A 48 -50.75 26.08 -28.27
CA ALA A 48 -49.31 25.98 -28.24
C ALA A 48 -48.76 27.12 -29.12
N ALA A 49 -48.27 28.19 -28.50
CA ALA A 49 -47.30 29.04 -29.15
C ALA A 49 -46.03 28.19 -29.28
N GLU A 50 -45.65 27.85 -30.51
CA GLU A 50 -44.38 27.22 -30.83
C GLU A 50 -43.27 28.24 -30.56
N ASN A 51 -42.85 28.35 -29.30
CA ASN A 51 -41.50 28.79 -28.99
C ASN A 51 -40.62 27.55 -29.12
N ILE A 52 -39.85 27.52 -30.20
CA ILE A 52 -38.66 26.68 -30.33
C ILE A 52 -37.65 27.25 -29.33
N ASP A 53 -37.88 26.98 -28.05
CA ASP A 53 -36.83 27.07 -27.06
C ASP A 53 -36.06 25.77 -27.20
N GLU A 54 -35.03 25.84 -28.04
CA GLU A 54 -33.95 24.89 -28.15
C GLU A 54 -33.43 24.62 -26.74
N LYS A 55 -34.00 23.60 -26.08
CA LYS A 55 -33.48 23.04 -24.84
C LYS A 55 -32.12 22.45 -25.19
N ARG A 56 -31.10 23.30 -25.14
CA ARG A 56 -29.74 22.91 -24.81
C ARG A 56 -29.84 22.13 -23.51
N ASN A 57 -30.01 20.82 -23.62
CA ASN A 57 -29.62 19.92 -22.57
C ASN A 57 -28.09 19.90 -22.53
N THR A 58 -27.50 21.03 -22.15
CA THR A 58 -26.14 21.05 -21.65
C THR A 58 -26.29 20.48 -20.26
N ASP A 59 -26.05 19.18 -20.14
CA ASP A 59 -26.00 18.51 -18.85
C ASP A 59 -25.19 19.40 -17.91
N LYS A 60 -25.84 20.00 -16.92
CA LYS A 60 -25.22 20.94 -15.95
C LYS A 60 -23.97 20.33 -15.28
N TRP A 61 -23.88 19.02 -15.33
CA TRP A 61 -22.87 18.17 -14.72
C TRP A 61 -21.88 17.55 -15.72
N LYS A 62 -21.95 17.88 -17.02
CA LYS A 62 -21.01 17.38 -18.04
C LYS A 62 -19.56 17.83 -17.79
N GLY A 63 -19.36 18.91 -17.03
CA GLY A 63 -18.04 19.45 -16.66
C GLY A 63 -17.39 18.80 -15.44
N LEU A 64 -18.17 18.27 -14.49
CA LEU A 64 -17.64 17.76 -13.21
C LEU A 64 -16.73 16.54 -13.34
N ALA A 65 -16.84 15.79 -14.45
CA ALA A 65 -15.99 14.62 -14.68
C ALA A 65 -14.58 15.01 -15.19
N TYR A 66 -14.43 16.20 -15.76
CA TYR A 66 -13.16 16.70 -16.31
C TYR A 66 -12.34 17.49 -15.29
N ASP A 67 -12.96 17.94 -14.20
CA ASP A 67 -12.29 18.77 -13.18
C ASP A 67 -11.12 18.02 -12.51
N ILE A 68 -11.25 16.71 -12.22
CA ILE A 68 -10.18 15.94 -11.53
C ILE A 68 -8.94 15.76 -12.43
N SER A 69 -9.13 15.52 -13.73
CA SER A 69 -8.01 15.43 -14.66
C SER A 69 -7.33 16.78 -14.86
N ASP A 70 -8.11 17.86 -14.94
CA ASP A 70 -7.59 19.22 -15.14
C ASP A 70 -6.85 19.72 -13.89
N ASP A 71 -7.35 19.43 -12.69
CA ASP A 71 -6.68 19.73 -11.42
C ASP A 71 -5.30 19.05 -11.34
N ARG A 72 -5.21 17.77 -11.71
CA ARG A 72 -3.93 17.04 -11.72
C ARG A 72 -2.96 17.65 -12.74
N ILE A 73 -3.45 18.01 -13.92
CA ILE A 73 -2.65 18.67 -14.96
C ILE A 73 -2.15 20.02 -14.45
N GLY A 74 -3.01 20.83 -13.82
CA GLY A 74 -2.65 22.13 -13.25
C GLY A 74 -1.58 22.04 -12.17
N VAL A 75 -1.69 21.08 -11.26
CA VAL A 75 -0.66 20.85 -10.24
C VAL A 75 0.65 20.37 -10.86
N CYS A 76 0.59 19.43 -11.83
CA CYS A 76 1.79 18.95 -12.51
C CYS A 76 2.49 20.06 -13.31
N LYS A 77 1.72 20.96 -13.96
CA LYS A 77 2.27 22.15 -14.62
C LYS A 77 3.03 23.04 -13.63
N GLY A 78 2.51 23.20 -12.41
CA GLY A 78 3.20 23.92 -11.33
C GLY A 78 4.53 23.25 -10.91
N ILE A 79 4.57 21.92 -10.85
CA ILE A 79 5.79 21.17 -10.49
C ILE A 79 6.89 21.33 -11.54
N PHE A 80 6.54 21.30 -12.83
CA PHE A 80 7.49 21.40 -13.94
C PHE A 80 7.68 22.83 -14.48
N GLN A 81 7.08 23.83 -13.82
CA GLN A 81 7.12 25.23 -14.28
C GLN A 81 8.55 25.76 -14.42
N THR A 82 9.43 25.37 -13.51
CA THR A 82 10.84 25.80 -13.53
C THR A 82 11.63 25.14 -14.65
N ASP A 83 11.17 24.00 -15.16
CA ASP A 83 11.95 23.12 -16.04
C ASP A 83 11.64 23.35 -17.54
N ASN A 84 10.76 24.33 -17.85
CA ASN A 84 10.35 24.74 -19.20
C ASN A 84 9.89 23.57 -20.08
N VAL A 85 9.13 22.64 -19.48
CA VAL A 85 8.51 21.52 -20.18
C VAL A 85 7.26 22.00 -20.90
N SER A 86 7.05 21.57 -22.15
CA SER A 86 5.83 21.90 -22.90
C SER A 86 4.59 21.34 -22.19
N ASP A 87 3.54 22.16 -22.09
CA ASP A 87 2.24 21.78 -21.51
C ASP A 87 1.69 20.48 -22.11
N GLU A 88 1.88 20.27 -23.42
CA GLU A 88 1.45 19.04 -24.10
C GLU A 88 2.16 17.80 -23.57
N SER A 89 3.41 17.98 -23.15
CA SER A 89 4.23 16.89 -22.59
C SER A 89 3.77 16.54 -21.19
N VAL A 90 3.44 17.55 -20.39
CA VAL A 90 2.88 17.36 -19.04
C VAL A 90 1.55 16.61 -19.12
N VAL A 91 0.67 17.00 -20.06
CA VAL A 91 -0.61 16.30 -20.30
C VAL A 91 -0.37 14.84 -20.67
N LYS A 92 0.52 14.56 -21.63
CA LYS A 92 0.87 13.18 -22.04
C LYS A 92 1.34 12.33 -20.86
N ILE A 93 2.17 12.87 -19.98
CA ILE A 93 2.71 12.14 -18.83
C ILE A 93 1.60 11.87 -17.80
N VAL A 94 0.76 12.86 -17.50
CA VAL A 94 -0.36 12.69 -16.55
C VAL A 94 -1.38 11.66 -17.06
N ASP A 95 -1.63 11.64 -18.37
CA ASP A 95 -2.51 10.67 -19.02
C ASP A 95 -1.90 9.25 -19.06
N THR A 96 -0.58 9.14 -19.17
CA THR A 96 0.11 7.83 -19.18
C THR A 96 0.08 7.16 -17.81
N PHE A 97 0.03 7.93 -16.73
CA PHE A 97 0.01 7.44 -15.35
C PHE A 97 -1.32 7.80 -14.62
N PRO A 98 -2.45 7.19 -15.03
CA PRO A 98 -3.71 7.38 -14.34
C PRO A 98 -3.65 6.76 -12.94
N GLY A 99 -4.09 7.50 -11.92
CA GLY A 99 -4.16 7.00 -10.53
C GLY A 99 -2.89 7.16 -9.69
N GLN A 100 -1.80 7.73 -10.23
CA GLN A 100 -0.65 8.12 -9.43
C GLN A 100 -0.90 9.42 -8.65
N SER A 101 -0.38 9.52 -7.43
CA SER A 101 -0.49 10.70 -6.57
C SER A 101 0.34 11.87 -7.11
N ILE A 102 0.10 13.10 -6.64
CA ILE A 102 0.87 14.28 -7.04
C ILE A 102 2.36 14.14 -6.66
N ASP A 103 2.63 13.50 -5.52
CA ASP A 103 3.99 13.26 -5.03
C ASP A 103 4.83 12.40 -6.00
N PHE A 104 4.18 11.53 -6.78
CA PHE A 104 4.85 10.74 -7.82
C PHE A 104 5.56 11.64 -8.84
N PHE A 105 4.92 12.73 -9.28
CA PHE A 105 5.52 13.66 -10.25
C PHE A 105 6.65 14.49 -9.63
N GLY A 106 6.56 14.78 -8.33
CA GLY A 106 7.67 15.37 -7.57
C GLY A 106 8.88 14.43 -7.48
N ALA A 107 8.64 13.14 -7.21
CA ALA A 107 9.69 12.11 -7.20
C ALA A 107 10.29 11.88 -8.60
N LEU A 108 9.45 11.91 -9.63
CA LEU A 108 9.87 11.81 -11.02
C LEU A 108 10.84 12.92 -11.41
N ARG A 109 10.50 14.17 -11.05
CA ARG A 109 11.36 15.33 -11.23
C ARG A 109 12.70 15.12 -10.52
N ALA A 110 12.67 14.78 -9.23
CA ALA A 110 13.88 14.55 -8.44
C ALA A 110 14.80 13.47 -9.03
N ARG A 111 14.23 12.37 -9.54
CA ARG A 111 15.01 11.29 -10.16
C ARG A 111 15.78 11.71 -11.39
N VAL A 112 15.27 12.68 -12.16
CA VAL A 112 16.05 13.24 -13.26
C VAL A 112 17.25 13.98 -12.71
N TYR A 113 17.05 14.93 -11.78
CA TYR A 113 18.15 15.67 -11.14
C TYR A 113 19.21 14.74 -10.50
N ASP A 114 18.78 13.67 -9.85
CA ASP A 114 19.68 12.68 -9.24
C ASP A 114 20.65 12.06 -10.25
N ASP A 115 20.22 11.86 -11.50
CA ASP A 115 21.08 11.29 -12.55
C ASP A 115 22.12 12.28 -13.06
N GLU A 116 21.80 13.56 -13.13
CA GLU A 116 22.79 14.60 -13.39
C GLU A 116 23.79 14.73 -12.23
N VAL A 117 23.32 14.64 -10.99
CA VAL A 117 24.19 14.57 -9.82
C VAL A 117 25.06 13.32 -9.87
N ARG A 118 24.52 12.15 -10.22
CA ARG A 118 25.27 10.90 -10.36
C ARG A 118 26.36 10.99 -11.44
N LYS A 119 26.06 11.61 -12.58
CA LYS A 119 27.05 11.87 -13.63
C LYS A 119 28.17 12.76 -13.13
N TRP A 120 27.84 13.81 -12.37
CA TRP A 120 28.82 14.71 -11.76
C TRP A 120 29.69 14.03 -10.69
N VAL A 121 29.08 13.19 -9.85
CA VAL A 121 29.78 12.34 -8.87
C VAL A 121 30.78 11.43 -9.59
N THR A 122 30.35 10.81 -10.69
CA THR A 122 31.19 9.89 -11.47
C THR A 122 32.34 10.62 -12.16
N SER A 123 32.12 11.84 -12.68
CA SER A 123 33.15 12.63 -13.36
C SER A 123 34.18 13.25 -12.41
N THR A 124 33.76 13.60 -11.19
CA THR A 124 34.67 14.19 -10.17
C THR A 124 35.49 13.13 -9.43
N GLY A 125 34.97 11.90 -9.32
CA GLY A 125 35.54 10.82 -8.51
C GLY A 125 35.07 10.89 -7.05
N ILE A 126 34.68 9.75 -6.47
CA ILE A 126 34.06 9.68 -5.14
C ILE A 126 34.97 10.27 -4.04
N GLU A 127 36.28 10.15 -4.23
CA GLU A 127 37.34 10.59 -3.33
C GLU A 127 37.51 12.12 -3.26
N ASN A 128 37.10 12.85 -4.31
CA ASN A 128 37.32 14.29 -4.43
C ASN A 128 36.07 15.13 -4.17
N ILE A 129 34.89 14.50 -4.11
CA ILE A 129 33.59 15.18 -3.93
C ILE A 129 33.53 15.93 -2.60
N GLY A 130 33.98 15.31 -1.50
CA GLY A 130 33.95 15.95 -0.18
C GLY A 130 34.76 17.25 -0.12
N LYS A 131 35.92 17.28 -0.79
CA LYS A 131 36.77 18.47 -0.90
C LYS A 131 36.11 19.54 -1.79
N LYS A 132 35.45 19.11 -2.88
CA LYS A 132 34.71 20.00 -3.78
C LYS A 132 33.44 20.61 -3.17
N LEU A 133 32.74 19.89 -2.29
CA LEU A 133 31.47 20.34 -1.74
C LEU A 133 31.61 21.19 -0.47
N VAL A 134 32.48 20.81 0.46
CA VAL A 134 32.47 21.39 1.82
C VAL A 134 33.60 22.39 2.03
N ASN A 135 34.73 22.23 1.34
CA ASN A 135 35.96 22.99 1.60
C ASN A 135 36.56 23.68 0.37
N SER A 136 35.75 23.91 -0.68
CA SER A 136 36.22 24.59 -1.89
C SER A 136 36.14 26.11 -1.77
N ARG A 137 37.19 26.77 -2.25
CA ARG A 137 37.24 28.24 -2.38
C ARG A 137 36.40 28.78 -3.54
N ASP A 138 36.00 27.91 -4.46
CA ASP A 138 35.27 28.25 -5.70
C ASP A 138 33.75 28.44 -5.51
N GLY A 139 33.26 28.46 -4.25
CA GLY A 139 31.85 28.67 -3.94
C GLY A 139 30.98 27.42 -4.10
N PRO A 140 29.66 27.52 -3.84
CA PRO A 140 28.73 26.41 -3.96
C PRO A 140 28.71 25.86 -5.39
N VAL A 141 28.78 24.53 -5.54
CA VAL A 141 28.67 23.88 -6.85
C VAL A 141 27.30 24.19 -7.45
N THR A 142 27.29 24.97 -8.53
CA THR A 142 26.07 25.28 -9.28
C THR A 142 25.82 24.17 -10.29
N PHE A 143 24.64 23.55 -10.19
CA PHE A 143 24.19 22.58 -11.16
C PHE A 143 23.33 23.29 -12.21
N GLU A 144 23.68 23.09 -13.48
CA GLU A 144 22.82 23.51 -14.58
C GLU A 144 21.55 22.65 -14.60
N GLN A 145 20.42 23.28 -14.89
CA GLN A 145 19.15 22.59 -14.93
C GLN A 145 19.14 21.53 -16.04
N PRO A 146 18.79 20.26 -15.74
CA PRO A 146 18.71 19.22 -16.75
C PRO A 146 17.57 19.49 -17.76
N LYS A 147 17.77 19.10 -19.01
CA LYS A 147 16.69 19.12 -20.01
C LYS A 147 15.70 17.99 -19.73
N MET A 148 14.51 18.37 -19.28
CA MET A 148 13.40 17.46 -18.98
C MET A 148 12.64 17.11 -20.27
N THR A 149 13.17 16.18 -21.07
CA THR A 149 12.46 15.69 -22.26
C THR A 149 11.35 14.72 -21.87
N VAL A 150 10.32 14.64 -22.72
CA VAL A 150 9.13 13.79 -22.46
C VAL A 150 9.51 12.32 -22.39
N GLU A 151 10.39 11.89 -23.28
CA GLU A 151 10.86 10.51 -23.38
C GLU A 151 11.57 10.09 -22.10
N LYS A 152 12.44 10.97 -21.60
CA LYS A 152 13.16 10.77 -20.34
C LYS A 152 12.17 10.64 -19.18
N LEU A 153 11.19 11.54 -19.10
CA LEU A 153 10.15 11.52 -18.07
C LEU A 153 9.28 10.26 -18.10
N LEU A 154 8.90 9.78 -19.29
CA LEU A 154 8.12 8.54 -19.44
C LEU A 154 8.94 7.31 -19.01
N GLU A 155 10.23 7.26 -19.38
CA GLU A 155 11.14 6.18 -18.98
C GLU A 155 11.27 6.09 -17.45
N TYR A 156 11.58 7.20 -16.77
CA TYR A 156 11.64 7.21 -15.30
C TYR A 156 10.28 6.94 -14.67
N GLY A 157 9.18 7.38 -15.30
CA GLY A 157 7.83 7.12 -14.82
C GLY A 157 7.53 5.63 -14.77
N HIS A 158 7.82 4.89 -15.84
CA HIS A 158 7.65 3.44 -15.86
C HIS A 158 8.56 2.71 -14.87
N MET A 159 9.82 3.14 -14.76
CA MET A 159 10.75 2.58 -13.76
C MET A 159 10.24 2.80 -12.32
N LEU A 160 9.71 3.99 -12.01
CA LEU A 160 9.17 4.28 -10.67
C LEU A 160 7.93 3.45 -10.35
N VAL A 161 7.03 3.27 -11.32
CA VAL A 161 5.84 2.41 -11.14
C VAL A 161 6.27 0.95 -10.95
N GLN A 162 7.23 0.48 -11.74
CA GLN A 162 7.79 -0.87 -11.59
C GLN A 162 8.42 -1.05 -10.20
N GLU A 163 9.16 -0.07 -9.71
CA GLU A 163 9.75 -0.09 -8.37
C GLU A 163 8.68 -0.13 -7.28
N GLN A 164 7.61 0.67 -7.41
CA GLN A 164 6.48 0.63 -6.49
C GLN A 164 5.82 -0.76 -6.44
N ASP A 165 5.63 -1.39 -7.59
CA ASP A 165 5.01 -2.71 -7.67
C ASP A 165 5.92 -3.81 -7.14
N ASN A 166 7.23 -3.69 -7.37
CA ASN A 166 8.23 -4.59 -6.79
C ASN A 166 8.22 -4.51 -5.26
N VAL A 167 8.23 -3.30 -4.70
CA VAL A 167 8.17 -3.10 -3.23
C VAL A 167 6.90 -3.72 -2.66
N LYS A 168 5.73 -3.49 -3.27
CA LYS A 168 4.47 -4.12 -2.83
C LYS A 168 4.54 -5.65 -2.90
N ARG A 169 5.09 -6.21 -3.98
CA ARG A 169 5.23 -7.67 -4.14
C ARG A 169 6.15 -8.29 -3.09
N VAL A 170 7.28 -7.65 -2.80
CA VAL A 170 8.23 -8.10 -1.78
C VAL A 170 7.59 -8.05 -0.39
N GLN A 171 6.90 -6.96 -0.05
CA GLN A 171 6.19 -6.84 1.23
C GLN A 171 5.11 -7.92 1.41
N LEU A 172 4.36 -8.22 0.34
CA LEU A 172 3.37 -9.30 0.37
C LEU A 172 4.06 -10.66 0.57
N ALA A 173 5.13 -10.94 -0.16
CA ALA A 173 5.89 -12.18 -0.02
C ALA A 173 6.45 -12.36 1.40
N ASP A 174 7.05 -11.31 1.97
CA ASP A 174 7.54 -11.30 3.36
C ASP A 174 6.41 -11.54 4.35
N THR A 175 5.21 -10.99 4.09
CA THR A 175 4.03 -11.23 4.92
C THR A 175 3.59 -12.69 4.88
N TYR A 176 3.54 -13.32 3.70
CA TYR A 176 3.20 -14.75 3.60
C TYR A 176 4.26 -15.66 4.23
N MET A 177 5.55 -15.36 4.02
CA MET A 177 6.64 -16.15 4.59
C MET A 177 6.74 -15.97 6.11
N SER A 178 6.55 -14.76 6.62
CA SER A 178 6.53 -14.50 8.06
C SER A 178 5.31 -15.15 8.74
N GLN A 179 4.12 -15.10 8.13
CA GLN A 179 2.95 -15.82 8.66
C GLN A 179 3.10 -17.34 8.61
N ALA A 180 3.82 -17.88 7.61
CA ALA A 180 4.10 -19.32 7.53
C ALA A 180 5.21 -19.78 8.51
N ALA A 181 6.24 -18.95 8.73
CA ALA A 181 7.33 -19.22 9.67
C ALA A 181 6.92 -18.97 11.13
N LEU A 182 5.89 -18.15 11.32
CA LEU A 182 5.34 -17.75 12.60
C LEU A 182 3.89 -18.22 12.68
N GLY A 183 3.69 -19.54 12.65
CA GLY A 183 2.43 -20.08 13.18
C GLY A 183 2.22 -19.46 14.57
N ASP A 184 1.03 -18.90 14.80
CA ASP A 184 0.57 -18.17 16.00
C ASP A 184 0.86 -18.85 17.36
N ALA A 185 1.46 -20.04 17.36
CA ALA A 185 1.85 -20.79 18.55
C ALA A 185 3.14 -20.31 19.24
N ASN A 186 4.05 -19.59 18.57
CA ASN A 186 5.40 -19.35 19.14
C ASN A 186 5.64 -17.92 19.67
N GLN A 187 4.90 -16.90 19.21
CA GLN A 187 5.06 -15.54 19.73
C GLN A 187 4.55 -15.40 21.17
N ASP A 188 3.40 -16.00 21.49
CA ASP A 188 2.89 -16.05 22.86
C ASP A 188 3.80 -16.89 23.78
N ALA A 189 4.39 -17.98 23.27
CA ALA A 189 5.32 -18.82 24.01
C ALA A 189 6.63 -18.10 24.39
N MET A 190 7.16 -17.24 23.52
CA MET A 190 8.38 -16.45 23.81
C MET A 190 8.10 -15.29 24.77
N LYS A 191 6.89 -14.71 24.78
CA LYS A 191 6.52 -13.60 25.66
C LYS A 191 6.07 -14.05 27.06
N THR A 192 5.48 -15.24 27.15
CA THR A 192 5.04 -15.85 28.42
C THR A 192 6.10 -16.77 29.05
N GLY A 193 7.25 -16.96 28.40
CA GLY A 193 8.31 -17.86 28.87
C GLY A 193 7.91 -19.33 28.90
N SER A 194 6.73 -19.68 28.37
CA SER A 194 6.27 -21.06 28.23
C SER A 194 6.73 -21.61 26.89
N PHE A 195 8.05 -21.78 26.77
CA PHE A 195 8.67 -22.50 25.66
C PHE A 195 8.16 -23.95 25.66
N TYR A 196 7.31 -24.29 24.69
CA TYR A 196 6.86 -25.66 24.41
C TYR A 196 7.99 -26.59 23.92
N GLY A 197 9.26 -26.28 24.20
CA GLY A 197 10.37 -27.23 24.09
C GLY A 197 10.77 -27.85 25.43
N LYS A 198 9.85 -27.91 26.40
CA LYS A 198 9.95 -28.82 27.56
C LYS A 198 9.07 -30.08 27.42
N GLY A 199 8.69 -30.43 26.18
CA GLY A 199 8.05 -31.70 25.82
C GLY A 199 8.95 -32.67 25.02
N ALA A 200 10.11 -32.22 24.52
CA ALA A 200 11.06 -33.05 23.78
C ALA A 200 12.16 -33.67 24.66
N GLN A 201 11.97 -33.67 25.98
CA GLN A 201 12.86 -34.25 26.98
C GLN A 201 12.02 -34.94 28.06
N GLN A 202 11.08 -35.80 27.65
CA GLN A 202 10.59 -36.96 28.43
C GLN A 202 9.52 -37.68 27.60
N GLY A 203 10.00 -38.30 26.54
CA GLY A 203 9.24 -39.16 25.68
C GLY A 203 10.24 -39.88 24.82
N THR A 204 10.96 -40.84 25.42
CA THR A 204 11.65 -41.88 24.66
C THR A 204 10.57 -42.57 23.84
N LEU A 205 10.28 -42.06 22.64
CA LEU A 205 9.66 -42.89 21.61
C LEU A 205 10.57 -44.11 21.56
N PRO A 206 10.08 -45.32 21.88
CA PRO A 206 10.93 -46.51 21.84
C PRO A 206 11.38 -46.64 20.39
N VAL A 207 12.62 -46.22 20.13
CA VAL A 207 13.28 -46.49 18.86
C VAL A 207 13.31 -48.02 18.80
N PRO A 208 12.64 -48.66 17.81
CA PRO A 208 12.65 -50.10 17.73
C PRO A 208 14.12 -50.52 17.61
N ALA A 209 14.58 -51.27 18.60
CA ALA A 209 15.94 -51.77 18.69
C ALA A 209 15.91 -53.25 18.29
N GLY A 210 16.79 -53.65 17.39
CA GLY A 210 16.82 -54.99 16.80
C GLY A 210 17.88 -55.05 15.70
N CYS A 211 18.11 -56.23 15.12
CA CYS A 211 19.19 -56.39 14.15
C CYS A 211 18.91 -55.62 12.84
N THR A 212 19.75 -54.64 12.53
CA THR A 212 19.65 -53.83 11.29
C THR A 212 20.41 -54.40 10.10
N ASP A 213 21.13 -55.52 10.29
CA ASP A 213 21.91 -56.16 9.23
C ASP A 213 21.05 -57.16 8.42
N GLN A 214 20.91 -56.89 7.12
CA GLN A 214 20.13 -57.72 6.19
C GLN A 214 20.71 -59.13 5.99
N THR A 215 21.97 -59.36 6.37
CA THR A 215 22.65 -60.65 6.25
C THR A 215 22.47 -61.55 7.47
N ALA A 216 21.92 -61.02 8.57
CA ALA A 216 21.63 -61.79 9.77
C ALA A 216 20.28 -62.53 9.67
N LYS A 217 20.14 -63.65 10.37
CA LYS A 217 18.90 -64.44 10.38
C LYS A 217 17.72 -63.77 11.08
N ASN A 218 18.01 -62.81 11.96
CA ASN A 218 17.03 -62.10 12.77
C ASN A 218 16.92 -60.61 12.39
N PHE A 219 17.15 -60.28 11.10
CA PHE A 219 16.95 -58.95 10.56
C PHE A 219 15.52 -58.42 10.83
N ASP A 220 15.41 -57.24 11.43
CA ASP A 220 14.14 -56.54 11.66
C ASP A 220 14.10 -55.23 10.84
N PRO A 221 13.25 -55.11 9.82
CA PRO A 221 13.15 -53.91 8.99
C PRO A 221 12.56 -52.70 9.72
N THR A 222 11.98 -52.88 10.91
CA THR A 222 11.46 -51.80 11.74
C THR A 222 12.49 -51.26 12.72
N ALA A 223 13.59 -52.00 12.94
CA ALA A 223 14.69 -51.58 13.80
C ALA A 223 15.42 -50.35 13.21
N ARG A 224 15.55 -49.31 14.01
CA ARG A 224 16.30 -48.09 13.66
C ARG A 224 17.62 -47.95 14.44
N SER A 225 17.86 -48.87 15.38
CA SER A 225 19.09 -48.97 16.15
C SER A 225 19.46 -50.44 16.32
N ASP A 226 20.69 -50.81 15.97
CA ASP A 226 21.20 -52.15 16.20
C ASP A 226 21.41 -52.39 17.70
N ASP A 227 20.84 -53.48 18.23
CA ASP A 227 21.01 -53.91 19.61
C ASP A 227 22.13 -54.95 19.78
N GLY A 228 22.82 -55.31 18.68
CA GLY A 228 23.90 -56.29 18.67
C GLY A 228 23.43 -57.73 18.80
N SER A 229 22.12 -57.99 18.70
CA SER A 229 21.54 -59.34 18.75
C SER A 229 21.66 -60.11 17.44
N CYS A 230 22.33 -59.57 16.42
CA CYS A 230 22.44 -60.16 15.09
C CYS A 230 23.04 -61.58 15.12
N LEU A 231 22.28 -62.56 14.61
CA LEU A 231 22.67 -63.96 14.50
C LEU A 231 23.15 -64.27 13.09
N TYR A 232 24.45 -64.44 12.96
CA TYR A 232 25.09 -64.90 11.73
C TYR A 232 25.30 -66.41 11.80
N THR A 233 24.90 -67.13 10.76
CA THR A 233 25.35 -68.51 10.57
C THR A 233 26.41 -68.53 9.50
N PHE A 234 27.55 -69.08 9.86
CA PHE A 234 28.64 -69.44 8.95
C PHE A 234 28.29 -70.73 8.21
#